data_AF-A0AAU9UAH0-F1
#
_entry.id   AF-A0AAU9UAH0-F1
#
_cell.length_a   1.000
_cell.length_b   1.000
_cell.length_c   1.000
_cell.angle_alpha   90.00
_cell.angle_beta   90.00
_cell.angle_gamma   90.00
#
_symmetry.space_group_name_H-M   'P 1'
#
loop_
_entity.id
_entity.type
_entity.pdbx_description
1 polymer ?
#
loop_
_entity_poly.entity_id
_entity_poly.type
_entity_poly.pdbx_seq_one_letter_code
_entity_poly.pdbx_strand_id
1 'polypeptide(L)'
;MHKEVCGKRRGLCDAMRPTSGSDLLRFLRKVNFTGLSGDEFHFDVNGDGPARYNILHFKQVSRGVYHWVNVGQYRDGELELNLAEIQFKWGEHRPPESVCSAECELGQAKQYVEGESCCWHCFNCTQYEIRSPFVETACMVCPRGTLPDTTRTECKPIPEAYLRPDSAWAIGAMSFSSVGILLTAFVCGVWVRHSSTPVVRASGRELSYVLLAGILMCYLVTFALVFRPTDILCSIQRFGTGFCFTVVYAALLTKTNRISRIFNASKHSAKRPILISPSSQLAICAALVSIQDKKIQGVNAD
;
A
#
# COMPACT_ATOMS: atom_id res chain seq x y z
N MET A 1 46.53 -58.58 11.73
CA MET A 1 47.69 -58.86 12.61
C MET A 1 48.38 -60.19 12.30
N HIS A 2 47.87 -61.38 12.66
CA HIS A 2 48.61 -62.65 12.46
C HIS A 2 49.03 -62.91 11.00
N LYS A 3 48.11 -62.75 10.05
CA LYS A 3 48.39 -62.89 8.61
C LYS A 3 49.48 -61.92 8.12
N GLU A 4 49.62 -60.76 8.76
CA GLU A 4 50.55 -59.70 8.36
C GLU A 4 51.93 -59.87 9.03
N VAL A 5 51.95 -60.28 10.29
CA VAL A 5 53.18 -60.43 11.10
C VAL A 5 53.80 -61.84 10.96
N CYS A 6 52.97 -62.88 10.89
CA CYS A 6 53.40 -64.29 10.86
C CYS A 6 53.20 -64.97 9.48
N GLY A 7 52.59 -64.29 8.51
CA GLY A 7 52.35 -64.82 7.17
C GLY A 7 51.45 -66.06 7.17
N LYS A 8 51.95 -67.17 6.61
CA LYS A 8 51.22 -68.46 6.48
C LYS A 8 51.50 -69.46 7.61
N ARG A 9 52.28 -69.10 8.64
CA ARG A 9 52.61 -70.03 9.74
C ARG A 9 51.37 -70.30 10.60
N ARG A 10 51.11 -71.56 10.93
CA ARG A 10 50.04 -71.94 11.88
C ARG A 10 50.50 -71.67 13.31
N GLY A 11 49.66 -71.05 14.13
CA GLY A 11 49.98 -70.67 15.51
C GLY A 11 50.74 -69.34 15.63
N LEU A 12 51.15 -69.01 16.86
CA LEU A 12 51.89 -67.78 17.19
C LEU A 12 53.35 -67.88 16.72
N CYS A 13 53.84 -66.86 16.02
CA CYS A 13 55.26 -66.73 15.67
C CYS A 13 56.04 -65.93 16.72
N ASP A 14 57.37 -65.93 16.64
CA ASP A 14 58.25 -65.26 17.61
C ASP A 14 57.99 -63.74 17.67
N ALA A 15 57.59 -63.11 16.56
CA ALA A 15 57.22 -61.69 16.50
C ALA A 15 55.93 -61.34 17.27
N MET A 16 55.17 -62.34 17.74
CA MET A 16 54.00 -62.17 18.61
C MET A 16 54.30 -62.61 20.06
N ARG A 17 55.55 -62.94 20.41
CA ARG A 17 55.95 -63.44 21.74
C ARG A 17 57.09 -62.58 22.35
N PRO A 18 56.79 -61.57 23.19
CA PRO A 18 55.47 -61.10 23.62
C PRO A 18 54.82 -60.15 22.59
N THR A 19 53.49 -60.04 22.63
CA THR A 19 52.76 -59.14 21.73
C THR A 19 52.79 -57.70 22.23
N SER A 20 53.13 -56.74 21.36
CA SER A 20 53.05 -55.30 21.64
C SER A 20 51.60 -54.81 21.68
N GLY A 21 51.20 -54.19 22.79
CA GLY A 21 49.83 -53.69 22.98
C GLY A 21 49.44 -52.54 22.05
N SER A 22 50.40 -51.68 21.68
CA SER A 22 50.17 -50.56 20.76
C SER A 22 49.93 -51.04 19.32
N ASP A 23 50.64 -52.10 18.90
CA ASP A 23 50.44 -52.71 17.59
C ASP A 23 49.12 -53.47 17.54
N LEU A 24 48.76 -54.19 18.61
CA LEU A 24 47.46 -54.83 18.73
C LEU A 24 46.32 -53.80 18.64
N LEU A 25 46.42 -52.69 19.37
CA LEU A 25 45.43 -51.61 19.33
C LEU A 25 45.27 -51.01 17.92
N ARG A 26 46.38 -50.82 17.18
CA ARG A 26 46.35 -50.34 15.79
C ARG A 26 45.54 -51.26 14.88
N PHE A 27 45.66 -52.58 15.07
CA PHE A 27 44.87 -53.56 14.32
C PHE A 27 43.42 -53.62 14.78
N LEU A 28 43.16 -53.53 16.09
CA LEU A 28 41.81 -53.53 16.64
C LEU A 28 40.98 -52.35 16.13
N ARG A 29 41.56 -51.15 16.00
CA ARG A 29 40.85 -49.97 15.46
C ARG A 29 40.44 -50.08 13.98
N LYS A 30 41.01 -51.01 13.22
CA LYS A 30 40.74 -51.18 11.77
C LYS A 30 39.99 -52.46 11.45
N VAL A 31 39.35 -53.08 12.45
CA VAL A 31 38.55 -54.29 12.20
C VAL A 31 37.24 -53.91 11.52
N ASN A 32 36.85 -54.71 10.56
CA ASN A 32 35.51 -54.74 10.01
C ASN A 32 35.11 -56.21 9.89
N PHE A 33 34.01 -56.60 10.53
CA PHE A 33 33.49 -57.96 10.49
C PHE A 33 31.98 -57.97 10.67
N THR A 34 31.34 -59.02 10.16
CA THR A 34 29.94 -59.32 10.46
C THR A 34 29.82 -60.03 11.79
N GLY A 35 29.08 -59.43 12.72
CA GLY A 35 28.77 -60.02 14.02
C GLY A 35 27.80 -61.20 13.92
N LEU A 36 27.52 -61.83 15.07
CA LEU A 36 26.61 -62.98 15.18
C LEU A 36 25.16 -62.65 14.74
N SER A 37 24.77 -61.38 14.85
CA SER A 37 23.46 -60.87 14.43
C SER A 37 23.34 -60.67 12.90
N GLY A 38 24.42 -60.91 12.14
CA GLY A 38 24.49 -60.61 10.70
C GLY A 38 24.83 -59.14 10.38
N ASP A 39 25.01 -58.34 11.42
CA ASP A 39 25.31 -56.92 11.37
C ASP A 39 26.79 -56.64 11.11
N GLU A 40 27.10 -55.73 10.18
CA GLU A 40 28.48 -55.27 9.95
C GLU A 40 28.92 -54.33 11.08
N PHE A 41 30.05 -54.66 11.73
CA PHE A 41 30.62 -53.94 12.86
C PHE A 41 31.98 -53.36 12.47
N HIS A 42 32.16 -52.08 12.77
CA HIS A 42 33.41 -51.35 12.62
C HIS A 42 33.60 -50.40 13.80
N PHE A 43 34.81 -49.85 13.97
CA PHE A 43 35.04 -48.76 14.91
C PHE A 43 35.08 -47.42 14.18
N ASP A 44 34.58 -46.37 14.84
CA ASP A 44 34.73 -44.99 14.40
C ASP A 44 36.16 -44.47 14.65
N VAL A 45 36.40 -43.19 14.36
CA VAL A 45 37.72 -42.55 14.55
C VAL A 45 38.14 -42.51 16.03
N ASN A 46 37.18 -42.48 16.95
CA ASN A 46 37.40 -42.42 18.39
C ASN A 46 37.54 -43.82 19.02
N GLY A 47 37.13 -44.87 18.33
CA GLY A 47 37.13 -46.25 18.81
C GLY A 47 35.78 -46.74 19.31
N ASP A 48 34.69 -46.03 19.02
CA ASP A 48 33.31 -46.41 19.34
C ASP A 48 32.69 -47.25 18.23
N GLY A 49 31.74 -48.13 18.57
CA GLY A 49 31.00 -48.93 17.58
C GLY A 49 29.91 -48.11 16.87
N PRO A 50 29.35 -48.62 15.75
CA PRO A 50 28.24 -47.98 15.05
C PRO A 50 27.03 -47.76 15.96
N ALA A 51 26.44 -46.57 15.89
CA ALA A 51 25.29 -46.21 16.70
C ALA A 51 24.03 -46.91 16.18
N ARG A 52 23.53 -47.89 16.94
CA ARG A 52 22.32 -48.65 16.60
C ARG A 52 21.40 -48.80 17.79
N TYR A 53 20.19 -48.29 17.66
CA TYR A 53 19.20 -48.30 18.74
C TYR A 53 17.82 -48.72 18.23
N ASN A 54 17.08 -49.45 19.07
CA ASN A 54 15.64 -49.65 18.88
C ASN A 54 14.90 -48.57 19.65
N ILE A 55 13.92 -47.94 18.99
CA ILE A 55 13.06 -46.93 19.60
C ILE A 55 11.82 -47.63 20.12
N LEU A 56 11.64 -47.61 21.43
CA LEU A 56 10.52 -48.25 22.11
C LEU A 56 9.51 -47.19 22.57
N HIS A 57 8.23 -47.51 22.44
CA HIS A 57 7.14 -46.67 22.92
C HIS A 57 6.28 -47.45 23.92
N PHE A 58 6.07 -46.86 25.10
CA PHE A 58 5.20 -47.44 26.12
C PHE A 58 3.77 -46.96 25.90
N LYS A 59 2.93 -47.82 25.34
CA LYS A 59 1.52 -47.50 25.04
C LYS A 59 0.56 -48.53 25.60
N GLN A 60 -0.69 -48.11 25.72
CA GLN A 60 -1.80 -48.98 26.05
C GLN A 60 -2.24 -49.75 24.80
N VAL A 61 -2.01 -51.05 24.76
CA VAL A 61 -2.37 -51.90 23.60
C VAL A 61 -3.83 -52.37 23.70
N SER A 62 -4.32 -52.57 24.92
CA SER A 62 -5.73 -52.88 25.20
C SER A 62 -6.15 -52.25 26.52
N ARG A 63 -7.46 -52.18 26.80
CA ARG A 63 -7.99 -51.47 27.98
C ARG A 63 -7.36 -52.02 29.27
N GLY A 64 -6.55 -51.18 29.92
CA GLY A 64 -5.82 -51.51 31.15
C GLY A 64 -4.46 -52.20 30.95
N VAL A 65 -4.05 -52.52 29.73
CA VAL A 65 -2.81 -53.27 29.44
C VAL A 65 -1.80 -52.40 28.69
N TYR A 66 -0.60 -52.29 29.24
CA TYR A 66 0.48 -51.47 28.70
C TYR A 66 1.68 -52.33 28.29
N HIS A 67 2.25 -52.05 27.13
CA HIS A 67 3.43 -52.75 26.62
C HIS A 67 4.42 -51.78 25.97
N TRP A 68 5.69 -52.19 26.01
CA TRP A 68 6.75 -51.61 25.20
C TRP A 68 6.66 -52.18 23.80
N VAL A 69 6.33 -51.33 22.84
CA VAL A 69 6.26 -51.68 21.43
C VAL A 69 7.44 -51.05 20.71
N ASN A 70 8.11 -51.82 19.84
CA ASN A 70 9.14 -51.26 18.98
C ASN A 70 8.46 -50.43 17.88
N VAL A 71 8.77 -49.14 17.82
CA VAL A 71 8.18 -48.17 16.88
C VAL A 71 9.19 -47.63 15.89
N GLY A 72 10.45 -48.04 15.96
CA GLY A 72 11.47 -47.51 15.07
C GLY A 72 12.87 -48.00 15.38
N GLN A 73 13.80 -47.64 14.51
CA GLN A 73 15.22 -47.94 14.68
C GLN A 73 16.05 -46.74 14.27
N TYR A 74 17.17 -46.56 14.98
CA TYR A 74 18.20 -45.60 14.63
C TYR A 74 19.43 -46.37 14.20
N ARG A 75 19.95 -46.12 13.00
CA ARG A 75 21.15 -46.76 12.47
C ARG A 75 22.04 -45.73 11.81
N ASP A 76 23.27 -45.58 12.31
CA ASP A 76 24.35 -44.85 11.64
C ASP A 76 23.96 -43.43 11.15
N GLY A 77 23.14 -42.71 11.94
CA GLY A 77 22.68 -41.36 11.64
C GLY A 77 21.23 -41.26 11.14
N GLU A 78 20.65 -42.36 10.68
CA GLU A 78 19.31 -42.40 10.10
C GLU A 78 18.28 -42.88 11.13
N LEU A 79 17.22 -42.09 11.31
CA LEU A 79 16.10 -42.42 12.19
C LEU A 79 14.91 -42.89 11.35
N GLU A 80 14.60 -44.18 11.46
CA GLU A 80 13.38 -44.75 10.90
C GLU A 80 12.34 -44.88 12.01
N LEU A 81 11.23 -44.15 11.87
CA LEU A 81 10.17 -44.13 12.88
C LEU A 81 8.82 -44.42 12.22
N ASN A 82 8.09 -45.38 12.76
CA ASN A 82 6.73 -45.69 12.34
C ASN A 82 5.73 -44.87 13.16
N LEU A 83 5.36 -43.70 12.65
CA LEU A 83 4.40 -42.79 13.31
C LEU A 83 3.01 -43.40 13.48
N ALA A 84 2.59 -44.35 12.63
CA ALA A 84 1.30 -45.01 12.77
C ALA A 84 1.23 -45.92 14.01
N GLU A 85 2.38 -46.43 14.47
CA GLU A 85 2.48 -47.24 15.67
C GLU A 85 2.63 -46.40 16.95
N ILE A 86 2.85 -45.10 16.83
CA ILE A 86 2.99 -44.20 17.97
C ILE A 86 1.61 -43.66 18.35
N GLN A 87 1.35 -43.60 19.65
CA GLN A 87 0.09 -43.12 20.20
C GLN A 87 0.36 -42.03 21.23
N PHE A 88 -0.08 -40.82 20.92
CA PHE A 88 -0.08 -39.70 21.86
C PHE A 88 -1.42 -39.61 22.59
N LYS A 89 -1.62 -38.53 23.35
CA LYS A 89 -2.83 -38.31 24.15
C LYS A 89 -4.07 -38.45 23.25
N TRP A 90 -5.12 -39.07 23.78
CA TRP A 90 -6.41 -39.26 23.09
C TRP A 90 -6.38 -40.11 21.80
N GLY A 91 -5.31 -40.86 21.54
CA GLY A 91 -5.24 -41.71 20.34
C GLY A 91 -4.77 -41.00 19.07
N GLU A 92 -4.22 -39.79 19.19
CA GLU A 92 -3.61 -39.10 18.06
C GLU A 92 -2.24 -39.70 17.71
N HIS A 93 -1.94 -39.78 16.41
CA HIS A 93 -0.64 -40.21 15.90
C HIS A 93 0.34 -39.05 15.70
N ARG A 94 -0.14 -37.80 15.78
CA ARG A 94 0.70 -36.61 15.63
C ARG A 94 1.30 -36.21 16.97
N PRO A 95 2.59 -35.88 17.02
CA PRO A 95 3.20 -35.37 18.25
C PRO A 95 2.57 -34.02 18.62
N PRO A 96 2.36 -33.74 19.92
CA PRO A 96 1.91 -32.44 20.35
C PRO A 96 2.97 -31.37 20.08
N GLU A 97 2.54 -30.18 19.70
CA GLU A 97 3.44 -29.04 19.56
C GLU A 97 4.01 -28.65 20.93
N SER A 98 5.33 -28.68 21.05
CA SER A 98 6.05 -28.31 22.27
C SER A 98 6.64 -26.91 22.12
N VAL A 99 5.77 -25.92 21.88
CA VAL A 99 6.13 -24.50 21.73
C VAL A 99 5.63 -23.68 22.92
N CYS A 100 6.43 -22.72 23.38
CA CYS A 100 6.08 -21.85 24.52
C CYS A 100 5.00 -20.84 24.14
N SER A 101 5.14 -20.25 22.95
CA SER A 101 4.24 -19.25 22.41
C SER A 101 3.76 -19.65 21.03
N ALA A 102 2.48 -19.41 20.74
CA ALA A 102 1.94 -19.58 19.41
C ALA A 102 2.50 -18.51 18.44
N GLU A 103 2.44 -18.81 17.14
CA GLU A 103 2.81 -17.86 16.10
C GLU A 103 1.87 -16.64 16.12
N CYS A 104 2.41 -15.43 15.95
CA CYS A 104 1.63 -14.20 16.03
C CYS A 104 0.75 -14.00 14.79
N GLU A 105 -0.37 -13.31 14.96
CA GLU A 105 -1.29 -13.00 13.86
C GLU A 105 -0.69 -11.95 12.91
N LEU A 106 -1.33 -11.77 11.75
CA LEU A 106 -0.94 -10.73 10.79
C LEU A 106 -1.10 -9.34 11.42
N GLY A 107 -0.07 -8.50 11.27
CA GLY A 107 -0.04 -7.16 11.87
C GLY A 107 0.42 -7.12 13.32
N GLN A 108 0.84 -8.26 13.89
CA GLN A 108 1.47 -8.35 15.20
C GLN A 108 2.98 -8.58 15.08
N ALA A 109 3.73 -7.94 15.97
CA ALA A 109 5.15 -8.17 16.12
C ALA A 109 5.43 -9.01 17.38
N LYS A 110 6.55 -9.73 17.36
CA LYS A 110 7.01 -10.57 18.47
C LYS A 110 7.78 -9.74 19.49
N GLN A 111 7.56 -10.00 20.76
CA GLN A 111 8.37 -9.48 21.85
C GLN A 111 8.88 -10.64 22.70
N TYR A 112 10.17 -10.96 22.59
CA TYR A 112 10.78 -12.05 23.34
C TYR A 112 10.77 -11.77 24.84
N VAL A 113 10.53 -12.81 25.63
CA VAL A 113 10.56 -12.74 27.10
C VAL A 113 12.01 -12.75 27.57
N GLU A 114 12.35 -11.86 28.51
CA GLU A 114 13.71 -11.81 29.06
C GLU A 114 14.05 -13.13 29.76
N GLY A 115 15.18 -13.74 29.38
CA GLY A 115 15.66 -15.01 29.93
C GLY A 115 15.21 -16.26 29.18
N GLU A 116 14.25 -16.16 28.25
CA GLU A 116 13.72 -17.31 27.49
C GLU A 116 13.77 -17.04 25.98
N SER A 117 14.54 -17.81 25.23
CA SER A 117 14.74 -17.57 23.78
C SER A 117 13.59 -18.06 22.89
N CYS A 118 12.75 -18.97 23.39
CA CYS A 118 11.64 -19.57 22.64
C CYS A 118 10.26 -19.02 23.02
N CYS A 119 10.18 -18.13 24.00
CA CYS A 119 8.94 -17.54 24.48
C CYS A 119 8.83 -16.08 24.01
N TRP A 120 7.69 -15.73 23.43
CA TRP A 120 7.39 -14.36 23.02
C TRP A 120 5.93 -13.98 23.31
N HIS A 121 5.70 -12.68 23.46
CA HIS A 121 4.37 -12.09 23.45
C HIS A 121 4.12 -11.40 22.11
N CYS A 122 2.89 -11.51 21.60
CA CYS A 122 2.47 -10.81 20.39
C CYS A 122 1.86 -9.46 20.78
N PHE A 123 2.32 -8.38 20.15
CA PHE A 123 1.72 -7.06 20.31
C PHE A 123 1.31 -6.49 18.96
N ASN A 124 0.23 -5.70 18.95
CA ASN A 124 -0.30 -5.08 17.73
C ASN A 124 0.54 -3.85 17.35
N CYS A 125 0.90 -3.76 16.07
CA CYS A 125 1.45 -2.51 15.53
C CYS A 125 0.38 -1.41 15.55
N THR A 126 0.80 -0.14 15.64
CA THR A 126 -0.12 1.00 15.74
C THR A 126 -0.85 1.27 14.41
N GLN A 127 -1.72 2.29 14.38
CA GLN A 127 -2.56 2.60 13.21
C GLN A 127 -1.77 2.97 11.94
N TYR A 128 -0.53 3.47 12.10
CA TYR A 128 0.31 3.95 10.99
C TYR A 128 1.51 3.04 10.73
N GLU A 129 1.53 1.87 11.36
CA GLU A 129 2.63 0.93 11.32
C GLU A 129 2.20 -0.41 10.75
N ILE A 130 3.15 -1.07 10.09
CA ILE A 130 3.05 -2.45 9.63
C ILE A 130 4.11 -3.30 10.34
N ARG A 131 3.89 -4.61 10.39
CA ARG A 131 4.93 -5.54 10.84
C ARG A 131 6.11 -5.48 9.87
N SER A 132 7.32 -5.28 10.38
CA SER A 132 8.51 -5.23 9.52
C SER A 132 8.72 -6.58 8.81
N PRO A 133 8.92 -6.60 7.49
CA PRO A 133 9.21 -7.83 6.75
C PRO A 133 10.64 -8.33 6.99
N PHE A 134 11.52 -7.49 7.54
CA PHE A 134 12.92 -7.83 7.82
C PHE A 134 13.15 -8.25 9.28
N VAL A 135 12.31 -7.78 10.20
CA VAL A 135 12.49 -7.94 11.65
C VAL A 135 11.16 -8.28 12.30
N GLU A 136 10.98 -9.52 12.74
CA GLU A 136 9.73 -9.99 13.34
C GLU A 136 9.37 -9.26 14.65
N THR A 137 10.35 -8.64 15.31
CA THR A 137 10.17 -7.94 16.58
C THR A 137 9.89 -6.45 16.46
N ALA A 138 9.87 -5.92 15.24
CA ALA A 138 9.75 -4.48 15.00
C ALA A 138 8.52 -4.15 14.16
N CYS A 139 7.86 -3.05 14.54
CA CYS A 139 6.87 -2.37 13.71
C CYS A 139 7.56 -1.23 12.96
N MET A 140 7.20 -1.04 11.69
CA MET A 140 7.73 0.03 10.86
C MET A 140 6.62 1.00 10.44
N VAL A 141 6.90 2.29 10.48
CA VAL A 141 5.96 3.33 10.08
C VAL A 141 5.86 3.41 8.56
N CYS A 142 4.64 3.49 8.03
CA CYS A 142 4.42 3.67 6.60
C CYS A 142 4.93 5.04 6.10
N PRO A 143 5.46 5.11 4.85
CA PRO A 143 5.88 6.37 4.26
C PRO A 143 4.71 7.34 4.10
N ARG A 144 5.01 8.64 4.11
CA ARG A 144 3.98 9.69 3.94
C ARG A 144 3.19 9.49 2.65
N GLY A 145 1.87 9.64 2.73
CA GLY A 145 0.96 9.39 1.61
C GLY A 145 0.49 7.93 1.50
N THR A 146 0.92 7.06 2.41
CA THR A 146 0.45 5.67 2.48
C THR A 146 -0.12 5.35 3.86
N LEU A 147 -1.00 4.35 3.93
CA LEU A 147 -1.64 3.85 5.13
C LEU A 147 -1.54 2.32 5.16
N PRO A 148 -1.38 1.69 6.33
CA PRO A 148 -1.45 0.24 6.46
C PRO A 148 -2.76 -0.34 5.91
N ASP A 149 -2.67 -1.51 5.28
CA ASP A 149 -3.83 -2.33 4.93
C ASP A 149 -4.56 -2.86 6.18
N THR A 150 -5.74 -3.45 6.02
CA THR A 150 -6.50 -4.06 7.13
C THR A 150 -5.71 -5.13 7.88
N THR A 151 -4.84 -5.85 7.18
CA THR A 151 -3.94 -6.87 7.72
C THR A 151 -2.63 -6.29 8.29
N ARG A 152 -2.38 -4.98 8.14
CA ARG A 152 -1.15 -4.28 8.54
C ARG A 152 0.15 -4.97 8.08
N THR A 153 0.10 -5.58 6.90
CA THR A 153 1.26 -6.23 6.26
C THR A 153 1.92 -5.33 5.21
N GLU A 154 1.14 -4.46 4.58
CA GLU A 154 1.59 -3.61 3.49
C GLU A 154 1.07 -2.19 3.64
N CYS A 155 1.85 -1.22 3.16
CA CYS A 155 1.47 0.18 3.09
C CYS A 155 0.84 0.46 1.72
N LYS A 156 -0.44 0.84 1.69
CA LYS A 156 -1.18 1.21 0.48
C LYS A 156 -1.29 2.72 0.35
N PRO A 157 -1.25 3.29 -0.87
CA PRO A 157 -1.45 4.72 -1.06
C PRO A 157 -2.83 5.15 -0.57
N ILE A 158 -2.89 6.31 0.09
CA ILE A 158 -4.16 6.88 0.56
C ILE A 158 -5.01 7.25 -0.66
N PRO A 159 -6.26 6.79 -0.75
CA PRO A 159 -7.12 7.10 -1.88
C PRO A 159 -7.41 8.60 -1.94
N GLU A 160 -7.33 9.20 -3.13
CA GLU A 160 -7.63 10.61 -3.29
C GLU A 160 -9.11 10.92 -3.01
N ALA A 161 -9.35 11.86 -2.11
CA ALA A 161 -10.67 12.42 -1.87
C ALA A 161 -10.90 13.59 -2.84
N TYR A 162 -11.78 13.39 -3.82
CA TYR A 162 -12.29 14.46 -4.69
C TYR A 162 -13.81 14.37 -4.75
N LEU A 163 -14.44 15.46 -5.19
CA LEU A 163 -15.89 15.51 -5.37
C LEU A 163 -16.27 14.56 -6.52
N ARG A 164 -16.68 13.34 -6.19
CA ARG A 164 -17.04 12.34 -7.21
C ARG A 164 -18.29 12.82 -7.97
N PRO A 165 -18.34 12.65 -9.30
CA PRO A 165 -19.52 13.00 -10.10
C PRO A 165 -20.76 12.22 -9.66
N ASP A 166 -20.58 11.07 -9.01
CA ASP A 166 -21.64 10.21 -8.48
C ASP A 166 -22.26 10.74 -7.19
N SER A 167 -21.67 11.77 -6.57
CA SER A 167 -22.20 12.35 -5.34
C SER A 167 -23.43 13.22 -5.64
N ALA A 168 -24.46 13.15 -4.77
CA ALA A 168 -25.69 13.91 -4.95
C ALA A 168 -25.45 15.43 -5.10
N TRP A 169 -24.47 15.96 -4.38
CA TRP A 169 -24.06 17.37 -4.46
C TRP A 169 -23.46 17.74 -5.82
N ALA A 170 -22.61 16.86 -6.38
CA ALA A 170 -22.03 17.05 -7.72
C ALA A 170 -23.11 17.02 -8.80
N ILE A 171 -24.02 16.04 -8.73
CA ILE A 171 -25.13 15.90 -9.67
C ILE A 171 -26.03 17.14 -9.62
N GLY A 172 -26.36 17.62 -8.42
CA GLY A 172 -27.13 18.86 -8.22
C GLY A 172 -26.45 20.06 -8.89
N ALA A 173 -25.18 20.30 -8.61
CA ALA A 173 -24.42 21.41 -9.19
C ALA A 173 -24.30 21.30 -10.73
N MET A 174 -23.99 20.12 -11.26
CA MET A 174 -23.89 19.89 -12.71
C MET A 174 -25.23 20.10 -13.43
N SER A 175 -26.33 19.64 -12.84
CA SER A 175 -27.67 19.82 -13.41
C SER A 175 -28.06 21.30 -13.47
N PHE A 176 -27.82 22.05 -12.39
CA PHE A 176 -28.07 23.48 -12.33
C PHE A 176 -27.22 24.25 -13.36
N SER A 177 -25.93 23.95 -13.46
CA SER A 177 -25.06 24.57 -14.45
C SER A 177 -25.44 24.19 -15.89
N SER A 178 -25.89 22.96 -16.15
CA SER A 178 -26.39 22.55 -17.47
C SER A 178 -27.60 23.37 -17.90
N VAL A 179 -28.59 23.53 -17.00
CA VAL A 179 -29.76 24.38 -17.25
C VAL A 179 -29.36 25.84 -17.46
N GLY A 180 -28.41 26.33 -16.66
CA GLY A 180 -27.85 27.68 -16.80
C GLY A 180 -27.18 27.94 -18.15
N ILE A 181 -26.42 26.96 -18.67
CA ILE A 181 -25.80 27.03 -20.01
C ILE A 181 -26.87 27.07 -21.10
N LEU A 182 -27.89 26.19 -21.03
CA LEU A 182 -28.97 26.16 -22.01
C LEU A 182 -29.75 27.48 -22.04
N LEU A 183 -30.09 28.04 -20.87
CA LEU A 183 -30.76 29.34 -20.76
C LEU A 183 -29.88 30.47 -21.31
N THR A 184 -28.59 30.46 -20.98
CA THR A 184 -27.64 31.47 -21.45
C THR A 184 -27.45 31.41 -22.96
N ALA A 185 -27.36 30.21 -23.54
CA ALA A 185 -27.29 29.99 -24.98
C ALA A 185 -28.57 30.46 -25.68
N PHE A 186 -29.74 30.17 -25.10
CA PHE A 186 -31.02 30.65 -25.61
C PHE A 186 -31.09 32.19 -25.62
N VAL A 187 -30.74 32.84 -24.51
CA VAL A 187 -30.71 34.31 -24.41
C VAL A 187 -29.71 34.89 -25.42
N CYS A 188 -28.52 34.29 -25.56
CA CYS A 188 -27.54 34.70 -26.55
C CYS A 188 -28.10 34.61 -27.97
N GLY A 189 -28.77 33.51 -28.32
CA GLY A 189 -29.43 33.31 -29.62
C GLY A 189 -30.50 34.37 -29.92
N VAL A 190 -31.35 34.67 -28.93
CA VAL A 190 -32.36 35.75 -29.04
C VAL A 190 -31.69 37.11 -29.27
N TRP A 191 -30.63 37.42 -28.53
CA TRP A 191 -29.87 38.67 -28.68
C TRP A 191 -29.23 38.80 -30.06
N VAL A 192 -28.68 37.71 -30.61
CA VAL A 192 -28.09 37.70 -31.96
C VAL A 192 -29.18 37.87 -33.02
N ARG A 193 -30.30 37.14 -32.90
CA ARG A 193 -31.44 37.20 -33.84
C ARG A 193 -32.08 38.59 -33.87
N HIS A 194 -32.29 39.19 -32.70
CA HIS A 194 -32.91 40.52 -32.55
C HIS A 194 -31.88 41.64 -32.38
N SER A 195 -30.65 41.44 -32.88
CA SER A 195 -29.55 42.38 -32.72
C SER A 195 -29.80 43.76 -33.35
N SER A 196 -30.75 43.86 -34.28
CA SER A 196 -31.20 45.11 -34.93
C SER A 196 -32.29 45.85 -34.16
N THR A 197 -32.86 45.28 -33.09
CA THR A 197 -33.90 45.94 -32.30
C THR A 197 -33.36 47.16 -31.55
N PRO A 198 -34.15 48.25 -31.45
CA PRO A 198 -33.71 49.50 -30.80
C PRO A 198 -33.34 49.29 -29.32
N VAL A 199 -33.97 48.31 -28.65
CA VAL A 199 -33.70 47.93 -27.26
C VAL A 199 -32.28 47.36 -27.09
N VAL A 200 -31.90 46.38 -27.92
CA VAL A 200 -30.56 45.77 -27.90
C VAL A 200 -29.47 46.79 -28.23
N ARG A 201 -29.75 47.66 -29.21
CA ARG A 201 -28.81 48.71 -29.63
C ARG A 201 -28.62 49.79 -28.56
N ALA A 202 -29.68 50.17 -27.84
CA ALA A 202 -29.60 51.12 -26.74
C ALA A 202 -28.79 50.56 -25.55
N SER A 203 -28.99 49.29 -25.21
CA SER A 203 -28.36 48.62 -24.06
C SER A 203 -26.83 48.47 -24.18
N GLY A 204 -26.27 48.54 -25.39
CA GLY A 204 -24.85 48.32 -25.67
C GLY A 204 -24.60 46.84 -25.98
N ARG A 205 -24.53 46.55 -27.28
CA ARG A 205 -24.41 45.19 -27.83
C ARG A 205 -23.16 44.48 -27.32
N GLU A 206 -22.00 45.11 -27.43
CA GLU A 206 -20.71 44.55 -27.03
C GLU A 206 -20.64 44.20 -25.54
N LEU A 207 -21.04 45.12 -24.64
CA LEU A 207 -21.03 44.87 -23.19
C LEU A 207 -21.98 43.74 -22.76
N SER A 208 -23.10 43.60 -23.47
CA SER A 208 -24.07 42.54 -23.16
C SER A 208 -23.54 41.17 -23.61
N TYR A 209 -22.79 41.09 -24.71
CA TYR A 209 -22.07 39.87 -25.09
C TYR A 209 -20.93 39.53 -24.13
N VAL A 210 -20.15 40.51 -23.65
CA VAL A 210 -19.12 40.27 -22.62
C VAL A 210 -19.74 39.72 -21.33
N LEU A 211 -20.88 40.28 -20.90
CA LEU A 211 -21.61 39.79 -19.74
C LEU A 211 -22.09 38.34 -19.92
N LEU A 212 -22.72 38.04 -21.05
CA LEU A 212 -23.19 36.68 -21.38
C LEU A 212 -22.04 35.68 -21.47
N ALA A 213 -20.90 36.08 -22.04
CA ALA A 213 -19.70 35.25 -22.09
C ALA A 213 -19.13 34.97 -20.68
N GLY A 214 -19.10 35.98 -19.80
CA GLY A 214 -18.69 35.80 -18.40
C GLY A 214 -19.59 34.81 -17.64
N ILE A 215 -20.91 34.93 -17.80
CA ILE A 215 -21.89 34.03 -17.19
C ILE A 215 -21.73 32.60 -17.72
N LEU A 216 -21.53 32.44 -19.04
CA LEU A 216 -21.30 31.14 -19.65
C LEU A 216 -20.01 30.49 -19.09
N MET A 217 -18.92 31.25 -18.98
CA MET A 217 -17.67 30.77 -18.40
C MET A 217 -17.84 30.37 -16.92
N CYS A 218 -18.63 31.09 -16.11
CA CYS A 218 -18.95 30.69 -14.73
C CYS A 218 -19.56 29.28 -14.66
N TYR A 219 -20.54 28.99 -15.53
CA TYR A 219 -21.17 27.67 -15.56
C TYR A 219 -20.19 26.58 -16.02
N LEU A 220 -19.31 26.86 -16.97
CA LEU A 220 -18.28 25.92 -17.43
C LEU A 220 -17.24 25.61 -16.35
N VAL A 221 -16.82 26.60 -15.55
CA VAL A 221 -15.90 26.40 -14.42
C VAL A 221 -16.50 25.49 -13.35
N THR A 222 -17.84 25.47 -13.21
CA THR A 222 -18.51 24.53 -12.29
C THR A 222 -18.25 23.07 -12.68
N PHE A 223 -18.23 22.74 -13.97
CA PHE A 223 -17.85 21.40 -14.43
C PHE A 223 -16.39 21.10 -14.17
N ALA A 224 -15.50 22.06 -14.40
CA ALA A 224 -14.08 21.91 -14.11
C ALA A 224 -13.82 21.62 -12.62
N LEU A 225 -14.64 22.14 -11.70
CA LEU A 225 -14.57 21.89 -10.26
C LEU A 225 -15.01 20.48 -9.85
N VAL A 226 -15.89 19.84 -10.62
CA VAL A 226 -16.44 18.51 -10.31
C VAL A 226 -15.58 17.37 -10.89
N PHE A 227 -14.92 17.61 -12.02
CA PHE A 227 -14.06 16.58 -12.62
C PHE A 227 -12.80 16.28 -11.79
N ARG A 228 -12.24 15.08 -12.00
CA ARG A 228 -11.02 14.63 -11.32
C ARG A 228 -9.92 15.68 -11.50
N PRO A 229 -9.28 16.16 -10.41
CA PRO A 229 -8.26 17.18 -10.51
C PRO A 229 -7.07 16.66 -11.33
N THR A 230 -6.80 17.32 -12.46
CA THR A 230 -5.55 17.21 -13.22
C THR A 230 -4.83 18.55 -13.15
N ASP A 231 -3.54 18.61 -13.51
CA ASP A 231 -2.77 19.86 -13.45
C ASP A 231 -3.44 21.01 -14.25
N ILE A 232 -4.03 20.68 -15.40
CA ILE A 232 -4.76 21.62 -16.25
C ILE A 232 -6.05 22.08 -15.57
N LEU A 233 -6.84 21.13 -15.05
CA LEU A 233 -8.10 21.44 -14.36
C LEU A 233 -7.85 22.26 -13.09
N CYS A 234 -6.81 21.96 -12.33
CA CYS A 234 -6.40 22.71 -11.14
C CYS A 234 -6.05 24.16 -11.49
N SER A 235 -5.30 24.37 -12.58
CA SER A 235 -5.02 25.71 -13.10
C SER A 235 -6.31 26.46 -13.50
N ILE A 236 -7.22 25.80 -14.23
CA ILE A 236 -8.51 26.37 -14.62
C ILE A 236 -9.38 26.70 -13.41
N GLN A 237 -9.41 25.85 -12.38
CA GLN A 237 -10.17 26.11 -11.16
C GLN A 237 -9.63 27.33 -10.41
N ARG A 238 -8.29 27.44 -10.30
CA ARG A 238 -7.62 28.53 -9.58
C ARG A 238 -7.77 29.89 -10.27
N PHE A 239 -7.60 29.94 -11.59
CA PHE A 239 -7.69 31.19 -12.34
C PHE A 239 -9.11 31.48 -12.86
N GLY A 240 -9.79 30.45 -13.37
CA GLY A 240 -11.09 30.58 -14.03
C GLY A 240 -12.18 31.10 -13.10
N THR A 241 -12.25 30.64 -11.85
CA THR A 241 -13.25 31.13 -10.89
C THR A 241 -13.14 32.65 -10.69
N GLY A 242 -11.93 33.14 -10.40
CA GLY A 242 -11.67 34.57 -10.23
C GLY A 242 -11.92 35.37 -11.51
N PHE A 243 -11.40 34.90 -12.63
CA PHE A 243 -11.52 35.58 -13.93
C PHE A 243 -12.98 35.71 -14.40
N CYS A 244 -13.82 34.69 -14.19
CA CYS A 244 -15.21 34.75 -14.61
C CYS A 244 -16.01 35.82 -13.84
N PHE A 245 -15.83 35.89 -12.51
CA PHE A 245 -16.51 36.90 -11.70
C PHE A 245 -16.04 38.32 -12.05
N THR A 246 -14.75 38.53 -12.30
CA THR A 246 -14.24 39.87 -12.65
C THR A 246 -14.80 40.37 -13.97
N VAL A 247 -14.90 39.50 -14.99
CA VAL A 247 -15.53 39.84 -16.28
C VAL A 247 -17.00 40.24 -16.10
N VAL A 248 -17.77 39.47 -15.32
CA VAL A 248 -19.19 39.76 -15.05
C VAL A 248 -19.35 41.08 -14.30
N TYR A 249 -18.61 41.29 -13.21
CA TYR A 249 -18.71 42.53 -12.42
C TYR A 249 -18.22 43.75 -13.20
N ALA A 250 -17.14 43.63 -13.98
CA ALA A 250 -16.66 44.72 -14.82
C ALA A 250 -17.71 45.12 -15.87
N ALA A 251 -18.33 44.15 -16.55
CA ALA A 251 -19.38 44.41 -17.53
C ALA A 251 -20.62 45.07 -16.91
N LEU A 252 -21.07 44.59 -15.74
CA LEU A 252 -22.18 45.20 -14.99
C LEU A 252 -21.86 46.63 -14.55
N LEU A 253 -20.68 46.85 -13.97
CA LEU A 253 -20.27 48.17 -13.49
C LEU A 253 -20.17 49.16 -14.65
N THR A 254 -19.58 48.78 -15.78
CA THR A 254 -19.49 49.65 -16.96
C THR A 254 -20.87 49.95 -17.56
N LYS A 255 -21.79 48.97 -17.57
CA LYS A 255 -23.17 49.18 -18.04
C LYS A 255 -23.94 50.15 -17.13
N THR A 256 -23.82 49.99 -15.81
CA THR A 256 -24.45 50.89 -14.82
C THR A 256 -23.85 52.29 -14.86
N ASN A 257 -22.52 52.41 -14.93
CA ASN A 257 -21.83 53.70 -15.01
C ASN A 257 -22.20 54.46 -16.29
N ARG A 258 -22.32 53.75 -17.42
CA ARG A 258 -22.81 54.34 -18.68
C ARG A 258 -24.20 54.95 -18.52
N ILE A 259 -25.14 54.23 -17.90
CA ILE A 259 -26.51 54.70 -17.68
C ILE A 259 -26.51 55.94 -16.77
N SER A 260 -25.78 55.89 -15.65
CA SER A 260 -25.63 57.03 -14.73
C SER A 260 -25.08 58.28 -15.42
N ARG A 261 -24.07 58.13 -16.28
CA ARG A 261 -23.50 59.23 -17.07
C ARG A 261 -24.49 59.82 -18.07
N ILE A 262 -25.33 59.00 -18.69
CA ILE A 262 -26.39 59.48 -19.60
C ILE A 262 -27.41 60.34 -18.85
N PHE A 263 -27.90 59.87 -17.70
CA PHE A 263 -28.89 60.62 -16.90
C PHE A 263 -28.30 61.90 -16.29
N ASN A 264 -27.08 61.84 -15.77
CA ASN A 264 -26.41 63.03 -15.23
C ASN A 264 -26.14 64.08 -16.30
N ALA A 265 -25.68 63.68 -17.49
CA ALA A 265 -25.49 64.61 -18.59
C ALA A 265 -26.82 65.20 -19.08
N SER A 266 -27.86 64.38 -19.22
CA SER A 266 -29.21 64.83 -19.61
C SER A 266 -29.80 65.87 -18.64
N LYS A 267 -29.37 65.88 -17.36
CA LYS A 267 -29.83 66.85 -16.35
C LYS A 267 -29.13 68.20 -16.44
N HIS A 268 -27.91 68.24 -16.98
CA HIS A 268 -27.06 69.44 -16.99
C HIS A 268 -26.79 70.03 -18.39
N SER A 269 -26.91 69.26 -19.48
CA SER A 269 -26.68 69.76 -20.85
C SER A 269 -27.18 68.79 -21.95
N ALA A 270 -27.68 69.30 -23.08
CA ALA A 270 -28.06 68.50 -24.25
C ALA A 270 -26.85 68.00 -25.09
N LYS A 271 -25.62 68.26 -24.65
CA LYS A 271 -24.37 67.91 -25.35
C LYS A 271 -24.04 66.43 -25.17
N ARG A 272 -23.61 65.74 -26.23
CA ARG A 272 -23.21 64.32 -26.18
C ARG A 272 -22.09 64.13 -25.13
N PRO A 273 -22.29 63.27 -24.11
CA PRO A 273 -21.24 62.98 -23.12
C PRO A 273 -19.98 62.40 -23.78
N ILE A 274 -18.80 62.83 -23.32
CA ILE A 274 -17.50 62.27 -23.72
C ILE A 274 -17.41 60.84 -23.15
N LEU A 275 -16.92 59.85 -23.91
CA LEU A 275 -16.73 58.43 -23.52
C LEU A 275 -17.97 57.51 -23.62
N ILE A 276 -18.83 57.67 -24.64
CA ILE A 276 -19.98 56.77 -24.92
C ILE A 276 -19.67 55.76 -26.03
N SER A 277 -18.52 55.89 -26.71
CA SER A 277 -18.16 55.01 -27.82
C SER A 277 -18.04 53.55 -27.34
N PRO A 278 -18.62 52.56 -28.05
CA PRO A 278 -18.52 51.14 -27.71
C PRO A 278 -17.07 50.69 -27.47
N SER A 279 -16.13 51.17 -28.28
CA SER A 279 -14.69 50.85 -28.17
C SER A 279 -14.08 51.39 -26.87
N SER A 280 -14.49 52.58 -26.43
CA SER A 280 -14.03 53.16 -25.15
C SER A 280 -14.58 52.42 -23.94
N GLN A 281 -15.78 51.84 -24.04
CA GLN A 281 -16.38 51.04 -22.97
C GLN A 281 -15.73 49.66 -22.85
N LEU A 282 -15.42 49.03 -23.98
CA LEU A 282 -14.68 47.78 -24.01
C LEU A 282 -13.26 47.97 -23.44
N ALA A 283 -12.60 49.09 -23.74
CA ALA A 283 -11.29 49.42 -23.17
C ALA A 283 -11.34 49.61 -21.64
N ILE A 284 -12.39 50.23 -21.10
CA ILE A 284 -12.57 50.37 -19.63
C ILE A 284 -12.83 49.02 -18.98
N CYS A 285 -13.69 48.18 -19.56
CA CYS A 285 -13.90 46.82 -19.06
C CYS A 285 -12.60 46.01 -19.08
N ALA A 286 -11.85 46.06 -20.19
CA ALA A 286 -10.57 45.35 -20.31
C ALA A 286 -9.56 45.85 -19.28
N ALA A 287 -9.46 47.17 -19.05
CA ALA A 287 -8.58 47.74 -18.03
C ALA A 287 -8.96 47.26 -16.62
N LEU A 288 -10.25 47.24 -16.28
CA LEU A 288 -10.73 46.74 -14.98
C LEU A 288 -10.41 45.26 -14.79
N VAL A 289 -10.63 44.43 -15.82
CA VAL A 289 -10.28 43.00 -15.80
C VAL A 289 -8.77 42.81 -15.65
N SER A 290 -7.94 43.54 -16.41
CA SER A 290 -6.48 43.44 -16.33
C SER A 290 -5.91 43.88 -14.98
N ILE A 291 -6.49 44.89 -14.34
CA ILE A 291 -6.10 45.31 -12.98
C ILE A 291 -6.38 44.19 -11.98
N GLN A 292 -7.56 43.56 -12.09
CA GLN A 292 -7.94 42.52 -11.14
C GLN A 292 -7.22 41.20 -11.39
N ASP A 293 -6.96 40.86 -12.66
CA ASP A 293 -6.19 39.67 -13.04
C ASP A 293 -4.73 39.75 -12.56
N LYS A 294 -4.10 40.93 -12.67
CA LYS A 294 -2.76 41.17 -12.08
C LYS A 294 -2.74 40.97 -10.57
N LYS A 295 -3.81 41.36 -9.87
CA LYS A 295 -3.93 41.15 -8.42
C LYS A 295 -4.15 39.68 -8.08
N ILE A 296 -4.91 38.96 -8.89
CA ILE A 296 -5.13 37.50 -8.75
C ILE A 296 -3.82 36.74 -9.02
N GLN A 297 -3.01 37.16 -9.99
CA GLN A 297 -1.69 36.59 -10.24
C GLN A 297 -0.67 36.94 -9.14
N GLY A 298 -0.67 38.18 -8.65
CA GLY A 298 0.27 38.65 -7.62
C GLY A 298 0.06 38.04 -6.23
N VAL A 299 -1.17 37.66 -5.87
CA VAL A 299 -1.46 36.94 -4.62
C VAL A 299 -1.02 35.46 -4.66
N ASN A 300 -0.72 34.92 -5.84
CA ASN A 300 -0.33 33.52 -6.03
C ASN A 300 1.18 33.32 -6.23
N ALA A 301 1.99 34.39 -6.12
CA ALA A 301 3.44 34.35 -6.27
C ALA A 301 4.22 34.30 -4.93
N ASP A 302 3.50 34.33 -3.79
CA ASP A 302 4.01 34.08 -2.44
C ASP A 302 3.47 32.73 -1.93
#